data_AF-A0A525WFL7-F1
#
_entry.id   AF-A0A525WFL7-F1
#
_cell.length_a   1.000
_cell.length_b   1.000
_cell.length_c   1.000
_cell.angle_alpha   90.00
_cell.angle_beta   90.00
_cell.angle_gamma   90.00
#
_symmetry.space_group_name_H-M   'P 1'
#
loop_
_entity.id
_entity.type
_entity.pdbx_description
1 polymer ?
#
loop_
_entity_poly.entity_id
_entity_poly.type
_entity_poly.pdbx_seq_one_letter_code
_entity_poly.pdbx_strand_id
1 'polypeptide(L)'
;MNQRKPGAIVVGVDVGGPRKGFHAVALQDGQYREQLSTRIAQEAVAWCRRLKASVVGIDAPCRWSLTGRARPCERALAAEGLYTFATPSQAKGEAHPFYRWMVKGADLYRCLEPSYPLFNGQWQSSSPVCFETFPHAVACALARKTLSAKQKRADRSRLLQEAARETGT
;
A
#
# COMPACT_ATOMS: atom_id res chain seq x y z
N MET A 1 -14.35 -34.76 -2.25
CA MET A 1 -14.47 -33.30 -2.47
C MET A 1 -13.36 -32.61 -1.69
N ASN A 2 -12.27 -32.20 -2.35
CA ASN A 2 -11.20 -31.44 -1.68
C ASN A 2 -11.69 -30.01 -1.45
N GLN A 3 -12.03 -29.66 -0.21
CA GLN A 3 -12.24 -28.26 0.14
C GLN A 3 -10.88 -27.55 0.11
N ARG A 4 -10.66 -26.72 -0.93
CA ARG A 4 -9.50 -25.82 -1.01
C ARG A 4 -9.56 -24.93 0.23
N LYS A 5 -8.48 -24.90 1.03
CA LYS A 5 -8.39 -23.93 2.14
C LYS A 5 -8.52 -22.52 1.52
N PRO A 6 -9.31 -21.61 2.13
CA PRO A 6 -9.39 -20.23 1.66
C PRO A 6 -7.99 -19.63 1.62
N GLY A 7 -7.64 -18.91 0.57
CA GLY A 7 -6.31 -18.31 0.48
C GLY A 7 -6.13 -17.14 1.44
N ALA A 8 -4.89 -16.63 1.46
CA ALA A 8 -4.48 -15.53 2.31
C ALA A 8 -5.24 -14.24 1.96
N ILE A 9 -5.56 -13.46 2.99
CA ILE A 9 -6.18 -12.15 2.82
C ILE A 9 -5.08 -11.11 2.69
N VAL A 10 -5.19 -10.27 1.67
CA VAL A 10 -4.27 -9.14 1.43
C VAL A 10 -5.04 -7.83 1.52
N VAL A 11 -4.42 -6.80 2.07
CA VAL A 11 -5.02 -5.47 2.25
C VAL A 11 -4.19 -4.43 1.51
N GLY A 12 -4.86 -3.54 0.78
CA GLY A 12 -4.29 -2.30 0.26
C GLY A 12 -4.88 -1.09 0.96
N VAL A 13 -4.07 -0.10 1.33
CA VAL A 13 -4.51 1.13 2.02
C VAL A 13 -4.10 2.37 1.24
N ASP A 14 -5.07 3.16 0.79
CA ASP A 14 -4.89 4.51 0.25
C ASP A 14 -4.88 5.53 1.39
N VAL A 15 -3.77 6.25 1.53
CA VAL A 15 -3.57 7.23 2.60
C VAL A 15 -3.90 8.63 2.10
N GLY A 16 -4.94 9.20 2.68
CA GLY A 16 -5.34 10.58 2.48
C GLY A 16 -4.81 11.54 3.56
N GLY A 17 -4.95 12.84 3.27
CA GLY A 17 -4.75 13.87 4.28
C GLY A 17 -5.80 13.79 5.42
N PRO A 18 -5.70 14.62 6.47
CA PRO A 18 -6.49 14.50 7.69
C PRO A 18 -8.02 14.41 7.50
N ARG A 19 -8.56 15.08 6.48
CA ARG A 19 -10.01 15.01 6.16
C ARG A 19 -10.43 13.71 5.48
N LYS A 20 -9.56 13.14 4.64
CA LYS A 20 -9.80 11.91 3.87
C LYS A 20 -9.52 10.67 4.71
N GLY A 21 -8.44 10.64 5.48
CA GLY A 21 -8.06 9.48 6.29
C GLY A 21 -7.60 8.29 5.43
N PHE A 22 -7.83 7.09 5.92
CA PHE A 22 -7.41 5.81 5.34
C PHE A 22 -8.60 5.13 4.65
N HIS A 23 -8.39 4.71 3.40
CA HIS A 23 -9.33 3.87 2.67
C HIS A 23 -8.64 2.54 2.40
N ALA A 24 -9.13 1.47 3.02
CA ALA A 24 -8.54 0.14 2.92
C ALA A 24 -9.48 -0.82 2.19
N VAL A 25 -8.92 -1.70 1.37
CA VAL A 25 -9.65 -2.77 0.67
C VAL A 25 -8.95 -4.09 0.96
N ALA A 26 -9.73 -5.10 1.32
CA ALA A 26 -9.27 -6.47 1.53
C ALA A 26 -9.67 -7.33 0.34
N LEU A 27 -8.71 -8.10 -0.17
CA LEU A 27 -8.92 -9.14 -1.16
C LEU A 27 -8.62 -10.51 -0.55
N GLN A 28 -9.34 -11.53 -1.01
CA GLN A 28 -9.05 -12.93 -0.72
C GLN A 28 -9.14 -13.71 -2.02
N ASP A 29 -8.09 -14.45 -2.38
CA ASP A 29 -8.02 -15.19 -3.64
C ASP A 29 -8.27 -14.30 -4.87
N GLY A 30 -7.74 -13.07 -4.84
CA GLY A 30 -7.93 -12.06 -5.89
C GLY A 30 -9.34 -11.42 -5.92
N GLN A 31 -10.26 -11.88 -5.09
CA GLN A 31 -11.64 -11.39 -5.05
C GLN A 31 -11.84 -10.33 -3.96
N TYR A 32 -12.70 -9.35 -4.25
CA TYR A 32 -13.13 -8.37 -3.26
C TYR A 32 -13.79 -9.06 -2.07
N ARG A 33 -13.37 -8.69 -0.86
CA ARG A 33 -13.95 -9.21 0.38
C ARG A 33 -14.67 -8.13 1.19
N GLU A 34 -13.96 -7.07 1.57
CA GLU A 34 -14.47 -6.02 2.44
C GLU A 34 -13.64 -4.73 2.25
N GLN A 35 -14.20 -3.58 2.65
CA GLN A 35 -13.49 -2.30 2.71
C GLN A 35 -13.72 -1.56 4.02
N LEU A 36 -12.80 -0.68 4.38
CA LEU A 36 -12.89 0.22 5.52
C LEU A 36 -12.53 1.65 5.11
N SER A 37 -13.27 2.62 5.62
CA SER A 37 -12.87 4.03 5.60
C SER A 37 -12.84 4.57 7.03
N THR A 38 -11.69 5.05 7.48
CA THR A 38 -11.51 5.61 8.83
C THR A 38 -10.48 6.73 8.83
N ARG A 39 -10.55 7.63 9.81
CA ARG A 39 -9.51 8.64 10.06
C ARG A 39 -8.51 8.21 11.13
N ILE A 40 -8.76 7.08 11.80
CA ILE A 40 -8.04 6.61 12.98
C ILE A 40 -7.16 5.42 12.58
N ALA A 41 -5.84 5.54 12.77
CA ALA A 41 -4.89 4.51 12.36
C ALA A 41 -5.16 3.18 13.08
N GLN A 42 -5.46 3.24 14.37
CA GLN A 42 -5.75 2.08 15.21
C GLN A 42 -6.97 1.29 14.74
N GLU A 43 -8.00 1.95 14.18
CA GLU A 43 -9.16 1.25 13.60
C GLU A 43 -8.77 0.47 12.34
N ALA A 44 -7.92 1.05 11.48
CA ALA A 44 -7.36 0.37 10.32
C ALA A 44 -6.53 -0.86 10.74
N VAL A 45 -5.70 -0.74 11.78
CA VAL A 45 -4.91 -1.86 12.33
C VAL A 45 -5.82 -2.95 12.92
N ALA A 46 -6.80 -2.57 13.73
CA ALA A 46 -7.75 -3.50 14.33
C ALA A 46 -8.53 -4.27 13.26
N TRP A 47 -8.91 -3.59 12.17
CA TRP A 47 -9.56 -4.19 11.02
C TRP A 47 -8.65 -5.19 10.28
N CYS A 48 -7.39 -4.84 10.02
CA CYS A 48 -6.41 -5.78 9.44
C CYS A 48 -6.25 -7.04 10.30
N ARG A 49 -6.13 -6.87 11.64
CA ARG A 49 -5.98 -7.97 12.59
C ARG A 49 -7.20 -8.87 12.65
N ARG A 50 -8.42 -8.29 12.68
CA ARG A 50 -9.68 -9.03 12.64
C ARG A 50 -9.77 -9.91 11.39
N LEU A 51 -9.34 -9.38 10.25
CA LEU A 51 -9.29 -10.12 9.01
C LEU A 51 -8.18 -11.16 8.96
N LYS A 52 -7.20 -11.13 9.88
CA LYS A 52 -5.96 -11.93 9.78
C LYS A 52 -5.27 -11.73 8.43
N ALA A 53 -5.19 -10.47 7.99
CA ALA A 53 -4.46 -10.14 6.76
C ALA A 53 -3.03 -10.70 6.84
N SER A 54 -2.54 -11.30 5.76
CA SER A 54 -1.16 -11.78 5.65
C SER A 54 -0.25 -10.68 5.11
N VAL A 55 -0.81 -9.73 4.36
CA VAL A 55 -0.07 -8.61 3.76
C VAL A 55 -0.88 -7.34 3.87
N VAL A 56 -0.22 -6.23 4.21
CA VAL A 56 -0.78 -4.88 4.16
C VAL A 56 0.11 -3.96 3.32
N GLY A 57 -0.31 -3.66 2.10
CA GLY A 57 0.33 -2.67 1.24
C GLY A 57 -0.24 -1.27 1.48
N ILE A 58 0.61 -0.26 1.66
CA ILE A 58 0.19 1.10 2.04
C ILE A 58 0.69 2.11 1.01
N ASP A 59 -0.18 2.97 0.49
CA ASP A 59 0.15 4.09 -0.40
C ASP A 59 0.65 5.28 0.43
N ALA A 60 1.77 5.07 1.12
CA ALA A 60 2.52 6.12 1.82
C ALA A 60 3.95 5.70 2.11
N PRO A 61 4.86 6.68 2.27
CA PRO A 61 6.23 6.42 2.70
C PRO A 61 6.28 5.62 4.00
N CYS A 62 7.02 4.50 4.01
CA CYS A 62 7.23 3.73 5.24
C CYS A 62 8.17 4.41 6.25
N ARG A 63 9.02 5.33 5.77
CA ARG A 63 9.99 6.07 6.58
C ARG A 63 10.22 7.46 6.00
N TRP A 64 10.48 8.43 6.87
CA TRP A 64 10.92 9.77 6.48
C TRP A 64 12.30 9.75 5.84
N SER A 65 12.63 10.78 5.06
CA SER A 65 14.00 10.95 4.57
C SER A 65 14.91 11.42 5.71
N LEU A 66 16.03 10.72 5.89
CA LEU A 66 17.06 11.09 6.86
C LEU A 66 17.91 12.28 6.41
N THR A 67 17.94 12.58 5.11
CA THR A 67 18.79 13.64 4.53
C THR A 67 17.99 14.79 3.92
N GLY A 68 16.65 14.69 3.94
CA GLY A 68 15.75 15.58 3.21
C GLY A 68 15.77 15.41 1.69
N ARG A 69 16.62 14.52 1.16
CA ARG A 69 16.66 14.15 -0.27
C ARG A 69 15.78 12.92 -0.54
N ALA A 70 15.47 12.66 -1.81
CA ALA A 70 14.72 11.46 -2.21
C ALA A 70 15.38 10.18 -1.68
N ARG A 71 14.57 9.24 -1.18
CA ARG A 71 15.02 7.95 -0.62
C ARG A 71 15.55 7.02 -1.73
N PRO A 72 16.37 6.01 -1.41
CA PRO A 72 16.90 5.08 -2.41
C PRO A 72 15.83 4.44 -3.31
N CYS A 73 14.70 4.01 -2.74
CA CYS A 73 13.58 3.44 -3.51
C CYS A 73 12.95 4.45 -4.48
N GLU A 74 12.79 5.71 -4.08
CA GLU A 74 12.24 6.77 -4.93
C GLU A 74 13.17 7.09 -6.10
N ARG A 75 14.49 7.10 -5.86
CA ARG A 75 15.49 7.28 -6.92
C ARG A 75 15.54 6.10 -7.89
N ALA A 76 15.42 4.88 -7.37
CA ALA A 76 15.36 3.67 -8.19
C ALA A 76 14.13 3.68 -9.11
N LEU A 77 12.95 4.04 -8.57
CA LEU A 77 11.74 4.21 -9.38
C LEU A 77 11.90 5.31 -10.44
N ALA A 78 12.49 6.46 -10.07
CA ALA A 78 12.73 7.54 -11.02
C ALA A 78 13.68 7.13 -12.16
N ALA A 79 14.67 6.27 -11.89
CA ALA A 79 15.57 5.72 -12.92
C ALA A 79 14.82 4.84 -13.93
N GLU A 80 13.72 4.20 -13.52
CA GLU A 80 12.79 3.44 -14.37
C GLU A 80 11.70 4.33 -15.02
N GLY A 81 11.82 5.66 -14.93
CA GLY A 81 10.82 6.60 -15.45
C GLY A 81 9.52 6.67 -14.62
N LEU A 82 9.50 6.10 -13.41
CA LEU A 82 8.36 6.09 -12.51
C LEU A 82 8.54 7.14 -11.42
N TYR A 83 7.97 8.33 -11.63
CA TYR A 83 8.12 9.43 -10.71
C TYR A 83 7.14 9.35 -9.52
N THR A 84 7.68 9.57 -8.32
CA THR A 84 6.93 9.65 -7.06
C THR A 84 7.21 10.99 -6.39
N PHE A 85 6.36 11.39 -5.43
CA PHE A 85 6.69 12.54 -4.58
C PHE A 85 7.84 12.14 -3.64
N ALA A 86 8.96 12.86 -3.72
CA ALA A 86 10.08 12.64 -2.81
C ALA A 86 9.64 12.84 -1.36
N THR A 87 9.89 11.84 -0.52
CA THR A 87 9.55 11.92 0.92
C THR A 87 10.46 12.95 1.59
N PRO A 88 9.90 13.94 2.30
CA PRO A 88 10.69 14.95 2.97
C PRO A 88 11.34 14.39 4.25
N SER A 89 12.16 15.21 4.91
CA SER A 89 12.45 14.99 6.33
C SER A 89 11.17 15.14 7.16
N GLN A 90 11.14 14.52 8.34
CA GLN A 90 9.99 14.58 9.24
C GLN A 90 9.59 16.03 9.56
N ALA A 91 10.56 16.86 9.96
CA ALA A 91 10.30 18.27 10.29
C ALA A 91 9.64 19.04 9.13
N LYS A 92 10.08 18.83 7.89
CA LYS A 92 9.47 19.45 6.71
C LYS A 92 8.08 18.88 6.41
N GLY A 93 7.91 17.56 6.61
CA GLY A 93 6.62 16.89 6.44
C GLY A 93 5.55 17.40 7.41
N GLU A 94 5.93 17.64 8.66
CA GLU A 94 5.05 18.16 9.71
C GLU A 94 4.72 19.65 9.51
N ALA A 95 5.68 20.44 9.03
CA ALA A 95 5.49 21.88 8.83
C ALA A 95 4.63 22.23 7.61
N HIS A 96 4.70 21.46 6.51
CA HIS A 96 4.11 21.87 5.24
C HIS A 96 2.78 21.14 4.92
N PRO A 97 1.66 21.86 4.66
CA PRO A 97 0.33 21.26 4.50
C PRO A 97 0.22 20.15 3.44
N PHE A 98 0.96 20.26 2.34
CA PHE A 98 0.99 19.25 1.27
C PHE A 98 1.34 17.84 1.80
N TYR A 99 2.25 17.73 2.78
CA TYR A 99 2.73 16.42 3.27
C TYR A 99 1.90 15.85 4.41
N ARG A 100 0.77 16.49 4.80
CA ARG A 100 -0.07 16.00 5.90
C ARG A 100 -0.60 14.58 5.70
N TRP A 101 -0.73 14.12 4.45
CA TRP A 101 -1.08 12.72 4.15
C TRP A 101 0.09 11.77 4.47
N MET A 102 1.35 12.17 4.25
CA MET A 102 2.53 11.38 4.64
C MET A 102 2.64 11.28 6.17
N VAL A 103 2.28 12.35 6.90
CA VAL A 103 2.19 12.30 8.38
C VAL A 103 1.16 11.27 8.84
N LYS A 104 -0.01 11.21 8.18
CA LYS A 104 -1.00 10.15 8.43
C LYS A 104 -0.47 8.76 8.08
N GLY A 105 0.32 8.64 7.01
CA GLY A 105 1.00 7.39 6.66
C GLY A 105 1.98 6.93 7.73
N ALA A 106 2.84 7.83 8.22
CA ALA A 106 3.78 7.54 9.31
C ALA A 106 3.05 7.09 10.60
N ASP A 107 1.92 7.74 10.93
CA ASP A 107 1.06 7.33 12.05
C ASP A 107 0.49 5.92 11.86
N LEU A 108 0.05 5.58 10.65
CA LEU A 108 -0.42 4.22 10.33
C LEU A 108 0.68 3.18 10.50
N TYR A 109 1.88 3.42 9.95
CA TYR A 109 3.02 2.50 10.10
C TYR A 109 3.38 2.29 11.57
N ARG A 110 3.47 3.36 12.36
CA ARG A 110 3.75 3.30 13.80
C ARG A 110 2.74 2.40 14.55
N CYS A 111 1.46 2.46 14.19
CA CYS A 111 0.43 1.61 14.79
C CYS A 111 0.44 0.17 14.27
N LEU A 112 0.81 -0.04 13.00
CA LEU A 112 0.69 -1.32 12.31
C LEU A 112 1.89 -2.25 12.56
N GLU A 113 3.11 -1.71 12.61
CA GLU A 113 4.36 -2.48 12.73
C GLU A 113 4.45 -3.48 13.89
N PRO A 114 3.89 -3.22 15.09
CA PRO A 114 3.88 -4.21 16.15
C PRO A 114 3.15 -5.51 15.81
N SER A 115 2.20 -5.47 14.87
CA SER A 115 1.43 -6.64 14.42
C SER A 115 1.77 -7.07 12.99
N TYR A 116 2.34 -6.17 12.18
CA TYR A 116 2.74 -6.41 10.80
C TYR A 116 4.12 -5.76 10.58
N PRO A 117 5.22 -6.45 10.92
CA PRO A 117 6.55 -5.91 10.72
C PRO A 117 6.77 -5.43 9.27
N LEU A 118 7.57 -4.38 9.12
CA LEU A 118 7.94 -3.86 7.80
C LEU A 118 8.70 -4.96 7.03
N PHE A 119 8.26 -5.24 5.81
CA PHE A 119 8.89 -6.24 4.96
C PHE A 119 10.35 -5.90 4.71
N ASN A 120 11.24 -6.84 5.01
CA ASN A 120 12.69 -6.66 4.94
C ASN A 120 13.31 -7.24 3.65
N GLY A 121 12.49 -7.65 2.67
CA GLY A 121 12.93 -8.31 1.46
C GLY A 121 12.98 -9.84 1.54
N GLN A 122 12.80 -10.43 2.73
CA GLN A 122 12.76 -11.87 2.92
C GLN A 122 11.34 -12.33 3.26
N TRP A 123 10.74 -13.12 2.38
CA TRP A 123 9.41 -13.66 2.62
C TRP A 123 9.48 -14.85 3.56
N GLN A 124 8.91 -14.70 4.75
CA GLN A 124 8.71 -15.78 5.71
C GLN A 124 7.21 -16.11 5.71
N SER A 125 6.85 -17.26 5.12
CA SER A 125 5.45 -17.63 4.81
C SER A 125 4.51 -17.67 6.02
N SER A 126 5.05 -17.65 7.24
CA SER A 126 4.29 -17.73 8.49
C SER A 126 3.94 -16.38 9.13
N SER A 127 4.50 -15.26 8.67
CA SER A 127 4.41 -13.99 9.40
C SER A 127 3.74 -12.90 8.57
N PRO A 128 2.74 -12.19 9.13
CA PRO A 128 2.12 -11.08 8.43
C PRO A 128 3.10 -9.91 8.28
N VAL A 129 3.04 -9.19 7.16
CA VAL A 129 3.96 -8.07 6.89
C VAL A 129 3.21 -6.85 6.35
N CYS A 130 3.83 -5.68 6.50
CA CYS A 130 3.40 -4.47 5.79
C CYS A 130 4.52 -3.93 4.90
N PHE A 131 4.17 -3.18 3.85
CA PHE A 131 5.15 -2.49 3.00
C PHE A 131 4.57 -1.29 2.28
N GLU A 132 5.46 -0.41 1.82
CA GLU A 132 5.13 0.75 1.00
C GLU A 132 4.79 0.32 -0.43
N THR A 133 3.68 0.82 -0.94
CA THR A 133 3.23 0.60 -2.32
C THR A 133 3.33 1.88 -3.12
N PHE A 134 3.55 1.72 -4.42
CA PHE A 134 3.54 2.80 -5.38
C PHE A 134 2.48 2.47 -6.44
N PRO A 135 1.21 2.90 -6.26
CA PRO A 135 0.09 2.35 -7.05
C PRO A 135 0.25 2.51 -8.56
N HIS A 136 0.96 3.53 -9.02
CA HIS A 136 1.28 3.66 -10.44
C HIS A 136 2.33 2.64 -10.90
N ALA A 137 3.42 2.46 -10.16
CA ALA A 137 4.44 1.46 -10.47
C ALA A 137 3.87 0.04 -10.44
N VAL A 138 2.98 -0.28 -9.48
CA VAL A 138 2.26 -1.56 -9.42
C VAL A 138 1.45 -1.79 -10.70
N ALA A 139 0.70 -0.77 -11.15
CA ALA A 139 -0.07 -0.88 -12.38
C ALA A 139 0.84 -1.07 -13.62
N CYS A 140 1.96 -0.36 -13.71
CA CYS A 140 2.93 -0.55 -14.79
C CYS A 140 3.55 -1.97 -14.77
N ALA A 141 3.88 -2.48 -13.59
CA ALA A 141 4.41 -3.83 -13.42
C ALA A 141 3.41 -4.91 -13.86
N LEU A 142 2.13 -4.80 -13.43
CA LEU A 142 1.07 -5.71 -13.87
C LEU A 142 0.86 -5.65 -15.40
N ALA A 143 0.94 -4.46 -15.99
CA ALA A 143 0.80 -4.28 -17.43
C ALA A 143 2.06 -4.67 -18.23
N ARG A 144 3.19 -4.91 -17.56
CA ARG A 144 4.52 -5.12 -18.15
C ARG A 144 4.94 -3.99 -19.10
N LYS A 145 4.44 -2.77 -18.86
CA LYS A 145 4.75 -1.57 -19.64
C LYS A 145 4.42 -0.31 -18.83
N THR A 146 5.04 0.81 -19.20
CA THR A 146 4.69 2.12 -18.63
C THR A 146 3.31 2.55 -19.10
N LEU A 147 2.42 2.85 -18.15
CA LEU A 147 1.06 3.30 -18.41
C LEU A 147 0.92 4.81 -18.33
N SER A 148 -0.10 5.36 -18.99
CA SER A 148 -0.42 6.77 -18.86
C SER A 148 -1.16 7.05 -17.56
N ALA A 149 -0.71 8.03 -16.79
CA ALA A 149 -1.43 8.50 -15.61
C ALA A 149 -2.82 9.10 -15.95
N LYS A 150 -3.06 9.52 -17.21
CA LYS A 150 -4.34 10.09 -17.66
C LYS A 150 -5.47 9.05 -17.67
N GLN A 151 -5.15 7.80 -17.95
CA GLN A 151 -6.11 6.69 -18.06
C GLN A 151 -6.15 5.82 -16.80
N LYS A 152 -5.57 6.30 -15.68
CA LYS A 152 -5.34 5.53 -14.44
C LYS A 152 -6.55 4.72 -13.96
N ARG A 153 -7.77 5.27 -14.07
CA ARG A 153 -8.98 4.58 -13.61
C ARG A 153 -9.29 3.39 -14.51
N ALA A 154 -9.33 3.61 -15.82
CA ALA A 154 -9.65 2.57 -16.78
C ALA A 154 -8.59 1.46 -16.76
N ASP A 155 -7.31 1.85 -16.76
CA ASP A 155 -6.19 0.90 -16.72
C ASP A 155 -6.18 0.05 -15.45
N ARG A 156 -6.31 0.67 -14.26
CA ARG A 156 -6.30 -0.07 -13.00
C ARG A 156 -7.50 -1.01 -12.88
N SER A 157 -8.69 -0.57 -13.29
CA SER A 157 -9.88 -1.42 -13.29
C SER A 157 -9.71 -2.63 -14.20
N ARG A 158 -9.18 -2.43 -15.42
CA ARG A 158 -8.89 -3.51 -16.37
C ARG A 158 -7.85 -4.49 -15.79
N LEU A 159 -6.74 -3.99 -15.28
CA LEU A 159 -5.67 -4.83 -14.71
C LEU A 159 -6.13 -5.66 -13.51
N LEU A 160 -6.97 -5.09 -12.64
CA LEU A 160 -7.52 -5.84 -11.51
C LEU A 160 -8.46 -6.96 -11.97
N GLN A 161 -9.25 -6.72 -13.02
CA GLN A 161 -10.11 -7.76 -13.62
C GLN A 161 -9.28 -8.86 -14.29
N GLU A 162 -8.19 -8.51 -14.98
CA GLU A 162 -7.25 -9.47 -15.58
C GLU A 162 -6.57 -10.33 -14.50
N ALA A 163 -6.01 -9.70 -13.45
CA ALA A 163 -5.35 -10.41 -12.35
C ALA A 163 -6.30 -11.34 -11.56
N ALA A 164 -7.57 -10.93 -11.39
CA ALA A 164 -8.59 -11.77 -10.74
C ALA A 164 -8.94 -13.02 -11.56
N ARG A 165 -8.83 -12.98 -12.89
CA ARG A 165 -9.04 -14.16 -13.76
C ARG A 165 -7.87 -15.14 -13.66
N GLU A 166 -6.64 -14.65 -13.55
CA GLU A 166 -5.43 -15.47 -13.40
C GLU A 166 -5.36 -16.18 -12.03
N THR A 167 -5.98 -15.61 -11.00
CA THR A 167 -6.04 -16.21 -9.64
C THR A 167 -7.24 -17.14 -9.43
N GLY A 168 -8.20 -17.16 -10.36
CA GLY A 168 -9.43 -17.96 -10.29
C GLY A 168 -9.33 -19.38 -10.84
N THR A 169 -8.14 -19.85 -11.25
CA THR A 169 -7.86 -21.23 -11.69
C THR A 169 -7.17 -22.02 -10.58
#